data_AF-A0A1H7S2C3-F1
#
_entry.id   AF-A0A1H7S2C3-F1
#
_cell.length_a   1.000
_cell.length_b   1.000
_cell.length_c   1.000
_cell.angle_alpha   90.00
_cell.angle_beta   90.00
_cell.angle_gamma   90.00
#
_symmetry.space_group_name_H-M   'P 1'
#
loop_
_entity.id
_entity.type
_entity.pdbx_description
1 polymer ?
#
loop_
_entity_poly.entity_id
_entity_poly.type
_entity_poly.pdbx_seq_one_letter_code
_entity_poly.pdbx_strand_id
1 'polypeptide(L)'
;MAAQTIIISFNGKEEDLHVEQETYNGKPAYYLQDGDLSKRFEGHIPDNLVIFETGEGVQCSPRVITLEGRHILESIWNGIRKQGSDTPQPYGPGLG
;
A
#
# COMPACT_ATOMS: atom_id res chain seq x y z
N MET A 1 14.50 6.98 4.31
CA MET A 1 13.63 5.95 3.72
C MET A 1 12.83 6.63 2.62
N ALA A 2 12.62 5.98 1.48
CA ALA A 2 11.97 6.61 0.33
C ALA A 2 10.47 6.31 0.37
N ALA A 3 9.64 7.34 0.53
CA ALA A 3 8.21 7.21 0.31
C ALA A 3 7.95 7.00 -1.19
N GLN A 4 7.13 6.01 -1.51
CA GLN A 4 6.66 5.74 -2.86
C GLN A 4 5.24 6.31 -3.03
N THR A 5 4.95 6.93 -4.16
CA THR A 5 3.59 7.37 -4.48
C THR A 5 2.90 6.28 -5.30
N ILE A 6 1.75 5.81 -4.84
CA ILE A 6 0.86 4.92 -5.58
C ILE A 6 -0.38 5.69 -6.02
N ILE A 7 -0.99 5.27 -7.12
CA ILE A 7 -2.26 5.82 -7.60
C ILE A 7 -3.30 4.72 -7.46
N ILE A 8 -4.40 5.02 -6.79
CA ILE A 8 -5.55 4.12 -6.69
C ILE A 8 -6.80 4.81 -7.22
N SER A 9 -7.79 4.04 -7.66
CA SER A 9 -9.10 4.58 -8.01
C SER A 9 -10.10 4.33 -6.89
N PHE A 10 -10.75 5.39 -6.41
CA PHE A 10 -11.83 5.34 -5.44
C PHE A 10 -13.00 6.19 -5.92
N ASN A 11 -14.20 5.61 -5.98
CA ASN A 11 -15.42 6.28 -6.48
C ASN A 11 -15.23 6.99 -7.85
N GLY A 12 -14.42 6.38 -8.74
CA GLY A 12 -14.14 6.91 -10.08
C GLY A 12 -13.16 8.10 -10.09
N LYS A 13 -12.54 8.43 -8.96
CA LYS A 13 -11.47 9.43 -8.86
C LYS A 13 -10.14 8.73 -8.63
N GLU A 14 -9.08 9.29 -9.18
CA GLU A 14 -7.72 8.87 -8.88
C GLU A 14 -7.24 9.59 -7.62
N GLU A 15 -6.72 8.82 -6.67
CA GLU A 15 -6.16 9.30 -5.41
C GLU A 15 -4.68 8.89 -5.36
N ASP A 16 -3.80 9.87 -5.15
CA ASP A 16 -2.40 9.63 -4.85
C ASP A 16 -2.22 9.33 -3.36
N LEU A 17 -1.46 8.27 -3.06
CA LEU A 17 -1.13 7.85 -1.71
C LEU A 17 0.38 7.65 -1.58
N HIS A 18 0.93 8.15 -0.48
CA HIS A 18 2.33 8.06 -0.12
C HIS A 18 2.53 6.90 0.83
N VAL A 19 3.26 5.90 0.38
CA VAL A 19 3.54 4.67 1.12
C VAL A 19 5.01 4.63 1.50
N GLU A 20 5.31 4.35 2.75
CA GLU A 20 6.66 4.05 3.19
C GLU A 20 6.77 2.57 3.51
N GLN A 21 7.81 1.92 2.98
CA GLN A 21 8.09 0.52 3.29
C GLN A 21 9.18 0.45 4.37
N GLU A 22 8.86 -0.24 5.47
CA GLU A 22 9.85 -0.65 6.46
C GLU A 22 9.88 -2.17 6.60
N THR A 23 10.85 -2.65 7.38
CA THR A 23 10.95 -4.06 7.77
C THR A 23 10.53 -4.23 9.22
N TYR A 24 9.45 -4.97 9.45
CA TYR A 24 8.97 -5.33 10.78
C TYR A 24 9.06 -6.85 10.96
N ASN A 25 9.83 -7.31 11.95
CA ASN A 25 10.08 -8.74 12.20
C ASN A 25 10.56 -9.54 10.96
N GLY A 26 11.41 -8.92 10.14
CA GLY A 26 11.93 -9.53 8.91
C GLY A 26 10.93 -9.61 7.76
N LYS A 27 9.76 -8.96 7.88
CA LYS A 27 8.73 -8.89 6.84
C LYS A 27 8.50 -7.42 6.42
N PRO A 28 8.11 -7.17 5.17
CA PRO A 28 7.76 -5.83 4.73
C PRO A 28 6.47 -5.36 5.42
N ALA A 29 6.50 -4.14 5.94
CA ALA A 29 5.36 -3.41 6.44
C ALA A 29 5.25 -2.07 5.70
N TYR A 30 4.05 -1.71 5.28
CA TYR A 30 3.77 -0.56 4.44
C TYR A 30 2.90 0.43 5.21
N TYR A 31 3.42 1.62 5.41
CA TYR A 31 2.79 2.69 6.16
C TYR A 31 2.26 3.74 5.20
N LEU A 32 0.98 4.10 5.32
CA LEU A 32 0.45 5.26 4.61
C LEU A 32 0.86 6.52 5.36
N GLN A 33 1.50 7.45 4.67
CA GLN A 33 1.99 8.71 5.23
C GLN A 33 1.00 9.87 5.06
N ASP A 34 -0.05 9.68 4.25
CA ASP A 34 -1.08 10.69 4.06
C ASP A 34 -1.91 10.87 5.33
N GLY A 35 -2.11 12.14 5.72
CA GLY A 35 -3.10 12.49 6.73
C GLY A 35 -4.53 12.38 6.22
N ASP A 36 -5.49 12.34 7.14
CA ASP A 36 -6.93 12.41 6.86
C ASP A 36 -7.47 11.33 5.89
N LEU A 37 -6.84 10.15 5.81
CA LEU A 37 -7.32 9.03 5.00
C LEU A 37 -8.78 8.66 5.32
N SER A 38 -9.14 8.68 6.60
CA SER A 38 -10.51 8.45 7.06
C SER A 38 -11.49 9.45 6.48
N LYS A 39 -11.07 10.69 6.24
CA LYS A 39 -11.93 11.68 5.58
C LYS A 39 -11.95 11.48 4.06
N ARG A 40 -10.81 11.18 3.45
CA ARG A 40 -10.68 10.94 1.99
C ARG A 40 -11.49 9.73 1.53
N PHE A 41 -11.55 8.70 2.37
CA PHE A 41 -12.22 7.44 2.08
C PHE A 41 -13.49 7.24 2.93
N GLU A 42 -14.18 8.33 3.29
CA GLU A 42 -15.52 8.30 3.88
C GLU A 42 -15.66 7.42 5.17
N GLY A 43 -14.58 7.30 5.93
CA GLY A 43 -14.50 6.53 7.18
C GLY A 43 -14.23 5.05 6.97
N HIS A 44 -14.01 4.59 5.75
CA HIS A 44 -13.79 3.19 5.44
C HIS A 44 -12.41 2.68 5.82
N ILE A 45 -11.41 3.56 5.88
CA ILE A 45 -10.06 3.24 6.36
C ILE A 45 -9.59 4.24 7.43
N PRO A 46 -8.80 3.81 8.42
CA PRO A 46 -8.18 4.68 9.41
C PRO A 46 -6.99 5.48 8.85
N ASP A 47 -6.64 6.59 9.52
CA ASP A 47 -5.52 7.47 9.13
C ASP A 47 -4.14 6.84 9.34
N ASN A 48 -4.01 5.92 10.29
CA ASN A 48 -2.75 5.27 10.67
C ASN A 48 -2.67 3.83 10.17
N LEU A 49 -3.12 3.59 8.93
CA LEU A 49 -3.17 2.25 8.37
C LEU A 49 -1.77 1.72 8.05
N VAL A 50 -1.46 0.57 8.61
CA VAL A 50 -0.28 -0.24 8.29
C VAL A 50 -0.74 -1.48 7.55
N ILE A 51 -0.13 -1.76 6.40
CA ILE A 51 -0.45 -2.89 5.53
C ILE A 51 0.71 -3.87 5.55
N PHE A 52 0.41 -5.16 5.63
CA PHE A 52 1.41 -6.21 5.66
C PHE A 52 0.87 -7.50 5.03
N GLU A 53 1.77 -8.32 4.51
CA GLU A 53 1.43 -9.61 3.92
C GLU A 53 1.55 -10.73 4.97
N THR A 54 0.52 -11.57 5.03
CA THR A 54 0.47 -12.76 5.87
C THR A 54 0.29 -14.01 5.01
N GLY A 55 0.40 -15.19 5.60
CA GLY A 55 0.11 -16.45 4.88
C GLY A 55 -1.33 -16.56 4.37
N GLU A 56 -2.24 -15.73 4.89
CA GLU A 56 -3.65 -15.65 4.47
C GLU A 56 -3.89 -14.55 3.42
N GLY A 57 -2.84 -13.83 3.02
CA GLY A 57 -2.91 -12.69 2.10
C GLY A 57 -2.66 -11.34 2.78
N VAL A 58 -3.10 -10.27 2.13
CA VAL A 58 -2.92 -8.89 2.62
C VAL A 58 -3.77 -8.64 3.86
N GLN A 59 -3.16 -8.07 4.88
CA GLN A 59 -3.79 -7.67 6.13
C GLN A 59 -3.41 -6.23 6.47
N CYS A 60 -4.16 -5.63 7.40
CA CYS A 60 -3.88 -4.29 7.86
C CYS A 60 -4.18 -4.08 9.35
N SER A 61 -3.56 -3.05 9.91
CA SER A 61 -3.77 -2.58 11.27
C SER A 61 -3.87 -1.05 11.28
N PRO A 62 -4.92 -0.45 11.85
CA PRO A 62 -6.10 -1.09 12.45
C PRO A 62 -6.91 -1.94 11.46
N ARG A 63 -7.65 -2.92 11.97
CA ARG A 63 -8.40 -3.88 11.14
C ARG A 63 -9.58 -3.18 10.46
N VAL A 64 -9.62 -3.26 9.14
CA VAL A 64 -10.76 -2.83 8.33
C VAL A 64 -11.80 -3.95 8.23
N ILE A 65 -13.03 -3.66 8.63
CA ILE A 65 -14.14 -4.64 8.71
C ILE A 65 -15.23 -4.43 7.66
N THR A 66 -15.28 -3.25 7.04
CA THR A 66 -16.25 -2.91 5.99
C THR A 66 -15.83 -3.53 4.66
N LEU A 67 -16.81 -3.81 3.79
CA LEU A 67 -16.54 -4.37 2.47
C LEU A 67 -15.82 -3.33 1.59
N GLU A 68 -16.28 -2.09 1.63
CA GLU A 68 -15.72 -0.94 0.93
C GLU A 68 -14.26 -0.69 1.37
N GLY A 69 -14.01 -0.75 2.68
CA GLY A 69 -12.67 -0.61 3.22
C GLY A 69 -11.73 -1.74 2.79
N ARG A 70 -12.24 -2.98 2.65
CA ARG A 70 -11.46 -4.09 2.09
C ARG A 70 -11.13 -3.87 0.62
N HIS A 71 -12.07 -3.37 -0.18
CA HIS A 71 -11.79 -3.05 -1.59
C HIS A 71 -10.76 -1.93 -1.74
N ILE A 72 -10.80 -0.92 -0.86
CA ILE A 72 -9.77 0.12 -0.79
C ILE A 72 -8.42 -0.50 -0.42
N LEU A 73 -8.36 -1.34 0.61
CA LEU A 73 -7.14 -2.05 1.02
C LEU A 73 -6.53 -2.88 -0.12
N GLU A 74 -7.35 -3.64 -0.84
CA GLU A 74 -6.91 -4.42 -2.00
C GLU A 74 -6.39 -3.53 -3.13
N SER A 75 -7.03 -2.38 -3.36
CA SER A 75 -6.59 -1.41 -4.37
C SER A 75 -5.24 -0.80 -4.02
N ILE A 76 -5.04 -0.43 -2.75
CA ILE A 76 -3.75 0.05 -2.21
C ILE A 76 -2.68 -1.03 -2.37
N TRP A 77 -2.98 -2.27 -1.97
CA TRP A 77 -2.06 -3.39 -2.09
C TRP A 77 -1.66 -3.68 -3.53
N ASN A 78 -2.62 -3.64 -4.45
CA ASN A 78 -2.35 -3.79 -5.87
C ASN A 78 -1.48 -2.64 -6.41
N GLY A 79 -1.69 -1.41 -5.94
CA GLY A 79 -0.84 -0.26 -6.25
C GLY A 79 0.62 -0.47 -5.80
N ILE A 80 0.80 -0.91 -4.55
CA ILE A 80 2.11 -1.26 -3.98
C ILE A 80 2.80 -2.36 -4.80
N ARG A 81 2.08 -3.44 -5.15
CA ARG A 81 2.66 -4.57 -5.90
C ARG A 81 3.00 -4.24 -7.34
N LYS A 82 2.18 -3.40 -8.01
CA LYS A 82 2.45 -2.97 -9.39
C LYS A 82 3.74 -2.17 -9.47
N GLN A 83 3.95 -1.25 -8.54
CA GLN A 83 5.20 -0.46 -8.45
C GLN A 83 6.41 -1.32 -8.07
N GLY A 84 6.26 -2.29 -7.16
CA GLY A 84 7.32 -3.25 -6.83
C GLY A 84 7.71 -4.18 -8.00
N SER A 85 6.84 -4.33 -9.00
CA SER A 85 7.15 -5.05 -10.25
C SER A 85 7.80 -4.16 -11.31
N ASP A 86 7.74 -2.83 -11.13
CA ASP A 86 8.24 -1.82 -12.06
C ASP A 86 9.58 -1.20 -11.61
N THR A 87 10.17 -1.68 -10.51
CA THR A 87 11.60 -1.46 -10.26
C THR A 87 12.39 -2.21 -11.33
N PRO A 88 13.14 -1.52 -12.21
CA PRO A 88 14.05 -2.18 -13.13
C PRO A 88 15.04 -2.98 -12.29
N GLN A 89 15.20 -4.27 -12.58
CA GLN A 89 16.26 -5.09 -12.01
C GLN A 89 17.61 -4.36 -12.19
N PRO A 90 18.32 -3.97 -11.12
CA PRO A 90 19.66 -3.48 -11.27
C PRO A 90 20.59 -4.72 -11.33
N TYR A 91 21.35 -4.81 -12.42
CA TYR A 91 22.43 -5.79 -12.67
C TYR A 91 22.02 -7.20 -13.10
N GLY A 92 21.94 -7.39 -14.43
CA GLY A 92 22.75 -8.45 -15.04
C GLY A 92 24.07 -7.82 -15.48
N PRO A 93 25.25 -8.20 -14.93
CA PRO A 93 26.52 -7.71 -15.44
C PRO A 93 26.77 -8.30 -16.83
N GLY A 94 27.11 -7.44 -17.78
CA GLY A 94 27.62 -7.88 -19.08
C GLY A 94 28.91 -8.69 -18.90
N LEU A 95 29.04 -9.77 -19.65
CA LEU A 95 30.30 -10.44 -19.95
C LEU A 95 30.17 -11.13 -21.31
N GLY A 96 31.04 -10.77 -22.26
CA GLY A 96 31.42 -11.60 -23.40
C GLY A 96 30.82 -11.22 -24.74
#